data_AF-A0A2K3M596-F1
#
_entry.id   AF-A0A2K3M596-F1
#
_cell.length_a   1.000
_cell.length_b   1.000
_cell.length_c   1.000
_cell.angle_alpha   90.00
_cell.angle_beta   90.00
_cell.angle_gamma   90.00
#
_symmetry.space_group_name_H-M   'P 1'
#
loop_
_entity.id
_entity.type
_entity.pdbx_description
1 polymer ?
#
loop_
_entity_poly.entity_id
_entity_poly.type
_entity_poly.pdbx_seq_one_letter_code
_entity_poly.pdbx_strand_id
1 'polypeptide(L)'
;GFVLNTVLAPLLGLPLNKEAAAEAEKVLTSSLSTIENIWLKGDGQYLLGGFRPSIADLSLVCEIMQLQLLDEKEHDRILGPHKKVQTWIASTRNATKPHFDEVHNVLYKLKLRLSLKQSSQADGERKSGIKGPIISKM
;
A
#
# COMPACT_ATOMS: atom_id res chain seq x y z
N GLY A 1 -5.03 -1.50 9.07
CA GLY A 1 -5.63 -0.23 9.55
C GLY A 1 -5.44 0.91 8.57
N PHE A 2 -4.19 1.31 8.32
CA PHE A 2 -3.88 2.48 7.49
C PHE A 2 -4.53 2.46 6.10
N VAL A 3 -4.23 1.44 5.28
CA VAL A 3 -4.80 1.28 3.93
C VAL A 3 -6.34 1.24 3.91
N LEU A 4 -6.95 0.66 4.95
CA LEU A 4 -8.40 0.67 5.07
C LEU A 4 -8.94 2.09 5.19
N ASN A 5 -8.41 2.85 6.15
CA ASN A 5 -8.89 4.19 6.47
C ASN A 5 -8.51 5.25 5.42
N THR A 6 -7.50 4.98 4.58
CA THR A 6 -7.02 5.90 3.53
C THR A 6 -7.46 5.54 2.12
N VAL A 7 -7.71 4.26 1.82
CA VAL A 7 -7.99 3.79 0.44
C VAL A 7 -9.25 2.93 0.35
N LEU A 8 -9.38 1.89 1.18
CA LEU A 8 -10.40 0.86 0.96
C LEU A 8 -11.78 1.19 1.52
N ALA A 9 -11.89 2.03 2.55
CA ALA A 9 -13.16 2.31 3.23
C ALA A 9 -14.31 2.68 2.26
N PRO A 10 -14.12 3.56 1.25
CA PRO A 10 -15.18 3.88 0.29
C PRO A 10 -15.67 2.70 -0.54
N LEU A 11 -14.81 1.70 -0.81
CA LEU A 11 -15.20 0.48 -1.52
C LEU A 11 -16.11 -0.42 -0.67
N LEU A 12 -16.09 -0.23 0.65
CA LEU A 12 -16.91 -0.95 1.62
C LEU A 12 -18.15 -0.13 2.06
N GLY A 13 -18.43 0.99 1.40
CA GLY A 13 -19.52 1.90 1.78
C GLY A 13 -19.24 2.70 3.05
N LEU A 14 -17.99 2.75 3.50
CA LEU A 14 -17.55 3.49 4.69
C LEU A 14 -16.84 4.79 4.28
N PRO A 15 -16.95 5.86 5.08
CA PRO A 15 -16.17 7.07 4.84
C PRO A 15 -14.69 6.84 5.13
N LEU A 16 -13.82 7.61 4.47
CA LEU A 16 -12.42 7.74 4.87
C LEU A 16 -12.35 8.36 6.27
N ASN A 17 -11.39 7.92 7.08
CA ASN A 17 -11.23 8.40 8.45
C ASN A 17 -9.77 8.82 8.69
N LYS A 18 -9.54 10.13 8.75
CA LYS A 18 -8.19 10.70 8.87
C LYS A 18 -7.58 10.48 10.25
N GLU A 19 -8.36 10.60 11.33
CA GLU A 19 -7.84 10.35 12.68
C GLU A 19 -7.44 8.88 12.85
N ALA A 20 -8.30 7.95 12.42
CA ALA A 20 -8.03 6.52 12.48
C ALA A 20 -6.89 6.10 11.54
N ALA A 21 -6.73 6.77 10.40
CA ALA A 21 -5.57 6.57 9.53
C ALA A 21 -4.27 7.00 10.23
N ALA A 22 -4.24 8.20 10.82
CA ALA A 22 -3.06 8.70 11.52
C ALA A 22 -2.65 7.80 12.69
N GLU A 23 -3.60 7.29 13.47
CA GLU A 23 -3.29 6.36 14.56
C GLU A 23 -2.79 5.01 14.03
N ALA A 24 -3.43 4.47 12.99
CA ALA A 24 -2.98 3.24 12.37
C ALA A 24 -1.59 3.38 11.72
N GLU A 25 -1.22 4.57 11.24
CA GLU A 25 0.10 4.85 10.68
C GLU A 25 1.20 4.80 11.74
N LYS A 26 0.95 5.31 12.95
CA LYS A 26 1.91 5.20 14.06
C LYS A 26 2.19 3.73 14.38
N VAL A 27 1.13 2.92 14.47
CA VAL A 27 1.24 1.48 14.72
C VAL A 27 1.99 0.79 13.57
N LEU A 28 1.65 1.11 12.31
CA LEU A 28 2.34 0.56 11.14
C LEU A 28 3.83 0.88 11.15
N THR A 29 4.20 2.14 11.39
CA THR A 29 5.60 2.61 11.41
C THR A 29 6.39 1.91 12.53
N SER A 30 5.82 1.82 13.73
CA SER A 30 6.43 1.07 14.85
C SER A 30 6.59 -0.42 14.52
N SER A 31 5.59 -1.02 13.86
CA SER A 31 5.63 -2.43 13.45
C SER A 31 6.70 -2.68 12.40
N LEU A 32 6.81 -1.83 11.37
CA LEU A 32 7.86 -1.95 10.34
C LEU A 32 9.26 -1.80 10.95
N SER A 33 9.43 -0.87 11.90
CA SER A 33 10.69 -0.76 12.66
C SER A 33 11.01 -2.01 13.46
N THR A 34 10.00 -2.62 14.09
CA THR A 34 10.14 -3.88 14.83
C THR A 34 10.53 -5.03 13.90
N ILE A 35 9.92 -5.13 12.72
CA ILE A 35 10.26 -6.15 11.72
C ILE A 35 11.71 -5.96 11.25
N GLU A 36 12.09 -4.75 10.85
CA GLU A 36 13.43 -4.41 10.36
C GLU A 36 14.53 -4.73 11.39
N ASN A 37 14.30 -4.35 12.66
CA ASN A 37 15.37 -4.33 13.66
C ASN A 37 15.40 -5.55 14.59
N ILE A 38 14.26 -6.21 14.78
CA ILE A 38 14.14 -7.35 15.70
C ILE A 38 13.91 -8.64 14.91
N TRP A 39 12.87 -8.70 14.08
CA TRP A 39 12.46 -9.96 13.44
C TRP A 39 13.32 -10.34 12.23
N LEU A 40 13.94 -9.36 11.55
CA LEU A 40 14.90 -9.55 10.46
C LEU A 40 16.35 -9.32 10.93
N LYS A 41 16.62 -9.60 12.20
CA LYS A 41 17.99 -9.64 12.74
C LYS A 41 18.66 -10.98 12.40
N GLY A 42 19.98 -10.96 12.27
CA GLY A 42 20.79 -12.14 11.92
C GLY A 42 21.16 -12.17 10.44
N ASP A 43 21.77 -13.27 10.03
CA ASP A 43 22.35 -13.41 8.68
C ASP A 43 21.37 -14.04 7.66
N GLY A 44 20.24 -14.55 8.14
CA GLY A 44 19.19 -15.12 7.29
C GLY A 44 18.37 -14.06 6.55
N GLN A 45 17.72 -14.48 5.45
CA GLN A 45 16.89 -13.62 4.61
C GLN A 45 15.41 -13.60 5.02
N TYR A 46 15.02 -14.44 5.98
CA TYR A 46 13.65 -14.65 6.45
C TYR A 46 13.52 -14.31 7.92
N LEU A 47 12.28 -14.21 8.41
CA LEU A 47 12.00 -13.91 9.82
C LEU A 47 12.75 -14.87 10.75
N LEU A 48 13.16 -14.35 11.91
CA LEU A 48 13.94 -15.07 12.93
C LEU A 48 15.33 -15.52 12.44
N GLY A 49 15.90 -14.84 11.44
CA GLY A 49 17.20 -15.21 10.86
C GLY A 49 17.15 -16.53 10.08
N GLY A 50 15.98 -16.90 9.57
CA GLY A 50 15.80 -18.12 8.79
C GLY A 50 16.51 -18.06 7.43
N PHE A 51 17.00 -19.22 6.96
CA PHE A 51 17.57 -19.40 5.61
C PHE A 51 16.54 -19.95 4.60
N ARG A 52 15.33 -20.28 5.04
CA ARG A 52 14.19 -20.69 4.21
C ARG A 52 12.92 -19.99 4.74
N PRO A 53 11.94 -19.70 3.87
CA PRO A 53 10.69 -19.09 4.32
C PRO A 53 9.89 -20.08 5.17
N SER A 54 9.14 -19.52 6.11
CA SER A 54 8.18 -20.21 6.96
C SER A 54 6.77 -19.64 6.76
N ILE A 55 5.78 -20.22 7.45
CA ILE A 55 4.42 -19.67 7.48
C ILE A 55 4.35 -18.26 8.09
N ALA A 56 5.30 -17.91 8.97
CA ALA A 56 5.38 -16.57 9.53
C ALA A 56 5.71 -15.55 8.43
N ASP A 57 6.61 -15.92 7.51
CA ASP A 57 6.99 -15.07 6.39
C ASP A 57 5.81 -14.82 5.46
N LEU A 58 5.11 -15.90 5.08
CA LEU A 58 3.94 -15.84 4.21
C LEU A 58 2.78 -15.04 4.84
N SER A 59 2.49 -15.27 6.12
CA SER A 59 1.41 -14.56 6.81
C SER A 59 1.69 -13.06 6.86
N LEU A 60 2.89 -12.67 7.25
CA LEU A 60 3.22 -11.26 7.46
C LEU A 60 3.42 -10.51 6.14
N VAL A 61 4.05 -11.12 5.15
CA VAL A 61 4.30 -10.45 3.86
C VAL A 61 2.98 -10.09 3.18
N CYS A 62 1.94 -10.96 3.27
CA CYS A 62 0.63 -10.71 2.69
C CYS A 62 -0.04 -9.46 3.28
N GLU A 63 0.13 -9.21 4.59
CA GLU A 63 -0.38 -8.00 5.23
C GLU A 63 0.33 -6.74 4.73
N ILE A 64 1.67 -6.79 4.55
CA ILE A 64 2.43 -5.65 4.03
C ILE A 64 2.12 -5.38 2.57
N MET A 65 1.83 -6.42 1.77
CA MET A 65 1.49 -6.26 0.36
C MET A 65 0.25 -5.40 0.13
N GLN A 66 -0.65 -5.22 1.12
CA GLN A 66 -1.76 -4.28 1.01
C GLN A 66 -1.30 -2.82 0.81
N LEU A 67 -0.09 -2.46 1.25
CA LEU A 67 0.50 -1.13 1.01
C LEU A 67 0.67 -0.84 -0.49
N GLN A 68 0.68 -1.86 -1.36
CA GLN A 68 0.72 -1.66 -2.81
C GLN A 68 -0.47 -0.85 -3.34
N LEU A 69 -1.57 -0.78 -2.61
CA LEU A 69 -2.75 0.02 -2.97
C LEU A 69 -2.54 1.53 -2.80
N LEU A 70 -1.52 1.96 -2.06
CA LEU A 70 -1.16 3.36 -1.93
C LEU A 70 -0.59 3.89 -3.25
N ASP A 71 -0.64 5.21 -3.43
CA ASP A 71 0.18 5.84 -4.46
C ASP A 71 1.67 5.62 -4.21
N GLU A 72 2.47 5.76 -5.26
CA GLU A 72 3.90 5.44 -5.22
C GLU A 72 4.66 6.29 -4.19
N LYS A 73 4.30 7.58 -4.07
CA LYS A 73 4.94 8.49 -3.12
C LYS A 73 4.69 8.07 -1.67
N GLU A 74 3.45 7.74 -1.33
CA GLU A 74 3.08 7.31 0.02
C GLU A 74 3.63 5.91 0.34
N HIS A 75 3.59 5.00 -0.63
CA HIS A 75 4.22 3.69 -0.50
C HIS A 75 5.71 3.83 -0.17
N ASP A 76 6.44 4.66 -0.92
CA ASP A 76 7.87 4.86 -0.73
C ASP A 76 8.20 5.64 0.54
N ARG A 77 7.35 6.59 0.94
CA ARG A 77 7.50 7.28 2.23
C ARG A 77 7.44 6.29 3.40
N ILE A 78 6.55 5.30 3.33
CA ILE A 78 6.33 4.33 4.41
C ILE A 78 7.37 3.21 4.38
N LEU A 79 7.59 2.56 3.23
CA LEU A 79 8.49 1.40 3.16
C LEU A 79 9.94 1.76 2.86
N GLY A 80 10.19 2.91 2.23
CA GLY A 80 11.52 3.36 1.79
C GLY A 80 12.60 3.28 2.87
N PRO A 81 12.34 3.68 4.13
CA PRO A 81 13.30 3.58 5.23
C PRO A 81 13.66 2.15 5.66
N HIS A 82 12.83 1.14 5.36
CA HIS A 82 12.97 -0.24 5.84
C HIS A 82 13.56 -1.15 4.75
N LYS A 83 14.89 -1.14 4.62
CA LYS A 83 15.59 -1.84 3.52
C LYS A 83 15.61 -3.35 3.68
N LYS A 84 15.72 -3.86 4.92
CA LYS A 84 15.64 -5.30 5.17
C LYS A 84 14.24 -5.81 4.91
N VAL A 85 13.20 -5.07 5.31
CA VAL A 85 11.80 -5.41 4.99
C VAL A 85 11.61 -5.52 3.48
N GLN A 86 12.10 -4.56 2.68
CA GLN A 86 12.02 -4.63 1.21
C GLN A 86 12.73 -5.87 0.65
N THR A 87 13.93 -6.17 1.14
CA THR A 87 14.71 -7.34 0.73
C THR A 87 14.00 -8.65 1.11
N TRP A 88 13.44 -8.71 2.31
CA TRP A 88 12.68 -9.85 2.82
C TRP A 88 11.39 -10.10 2.02
N ILE A 89 10.64 -9.05 1.67
CA ILE A 89 9.48 -9.15 0.77
C ILE A 89 9.89 -9.76 -0.57
N ALA A 90 10.97 -9.24 -1.18
CA ALA A 90 11.46 -9.75 -2.45
C ALA A 90 11.93 -11.21 -2.37
N SER A 91 12.62 -11.57 -1.28
CA SER A 91 13.10 -12.94 -1.03
C SER A 91 11.94 -13.91 -0.84
N THR A 92 10.95 -13.53 -0.02
CA THR A 92 9.74 -14.34 0.22
C THR A 92 8.93 -14.52 -1.06
N ARG A 93 8.73 -13.44 -1.84
CA ARG A 93 8.10 -13.51 -3.16
C ARG A 93 8.83 -14.49 -4.08
N ASN A 94 10.15 -14.36 -4.20
CA ASN A 94 10.94 -15.21 -5.10
C ASN A 94 10.88 -16.69 -4.70
N ALA A 95 10.94 -17.00 -3.41
CA ALA A 95 10.86 -18.37 -2.92
C ALA A 95 9.48 -19.02 -3.08
N THR A 96 8.43 -18.22 -3.30
CA THR A 96 7.03 -18.68 -3.33
C THR A 96 6.34 -18.41 -4.67
N LYS A 97 7.13 -18.11 -5.71
CA LYS A 97 6.65 -18.05 -7.10
C LYS A 97 6.21 -19.43 -7.60
N PRO A 98 5.20 -19.50 -8.48
CA PRO A 98 4.46 -18.36 -9.06
C PRO A 98 3.32 -17.85 -8.17
N HIS A 99 2.92 -18.62 -7.15
CA HIS A 99 1.68 -18.40 -6.40
C HIS A 99 1.62 -17.06 -5.68
N PHE A 100 2.75 -16.55 -5.19
CA PHE A 100 2.81 -15.20 -4.64
C PHE A 100 2.27 -14.15 -5.61
N ASP A 101 2.62 -14.25 -6.89
CA ASP A 101 2.21 -13.29 -7.92
C ASP A 101 0.74 -13.47 -8.28
N GLU A 102 0.29 -14.72 -8.37
CA GLU A 102 -1.10 -15.06 -8.68
C GLU A 102 -2.05 -14.49 -7.63
N VAL A 103 -1.77 -14.71 -6.34
CA VAL A 103 -2.65 -14.24 -5.25
C VAL A 103 -2.63 -12.73 -5.09
N HIS A 104 -1.46 -12.08 -5.23
CA HIS A 104 -1.34 -10.63 -5.08
C HIS A 104 -1.76 -9.83 -6.33
N ASN A 105 -2.00 -10.50 -7.47
CA ASN A 105 -2.51 -9.87 -8.69
C ASN A 105 -3.81 -9.08 -8.47
N VAL A 106 -4.64 -9.51 -7.51
CA VAL A 106 -5.87 -8.79 -7.14
C VAL A 106 -5.58 -7.36 -6.66
N LEU A 107 -4.47 -7.15 -5.93
CA LEU A 107 -4.08 -5.83 -5.42
C LEU A 107 -3.64 -4.91 -6.56
N TYR A 108 -2.85 -5.42 -7.51
CA TYR A 108 -2.41 -4.64 -8.68
C TYR A 108 -3.57 -4.23 -9.57
N LYS A 109 -4.51 -5.15 -9.84
CA LYS A 109 -5.74 -4.85 -10.57
C LYS A 109 -6.59 -3.80 -9.85
N LEU A 110 -6.68 -3.88 -8.52
CA LEU A 110 -7.41 -2.91 -7.73
C LEU A 110 -6.74 -1.52 -7.76
N LYS A 111 -5.41 -1.45 -7.61
CA LYS A 111 -4.64 -0.20 -7.72
C LYS A 111 -4.92 0.52 -9.05
N LEU A 112 -4.86 -0.22 -10.16
CA LEU A 112 -5.14 0.32 -11.49
C LEU A 112 -6.58 0.87 -11.62
N ARG A 113 -7.57 0.17 -11.07
CA ARG A 113 -8.97 0.65 -11.08
C ARG A 113 -9.12 1.94 -10.26
N LEU A 114 -8.46 2.02 -9.11
CA LEU A 114 -8.51 3.20 -8.25
C LEU A 114 -7.86 4.42 -8.92
N SER A 115 -6.70 4.25 -9.57
CA SER A 115 -6.03 5.35 -10.28
C SER A 115 -6.87 5.86 -11.46
N LEU A 116 -7.45 4.97 -12.27
CA LEU A 116 -8.32 5.35 -13.39
C LEU A 116 -9.56 6.14 -12.93
N LYS A 117 -10.16 5.75 -11.80
CA LYS A 117 -11.32 6.45 -11.23
C LYS A 117 -10.94 7.87 -10.78
N GLN A 118 -9.79 8.04 -10.15
CA GLN A 118 -9.30 9.35 -9.72
C GLN A 118 -9.00 10.27 -10.91
N SER A 119 -8.37 9.76 -11.97
CA SER A 119 -8.13 10.53 -13.19
C SER A 119 -9.43 10.98 -13.85
N SER A 120 -10.43 10.10 -13.92
CA SER A 120 -11.73 10.42 -14.54
C SER A 120 -12.51 11.47 -13.75
N GLN A 121 -12.43 11.46 -12.42
CA GLN A 121 -13.05 12.48 -11.56
C GLN A 121 -12.37 13.85 -11.72
N ALA A 122 -11.03 13.88 -11.72
CA ALA A 122 -10.27 15.12 -11.93
C ALA A 122 -10.55 15.76 -13.30
N ASP A 123 -10.72 14.97 -14.35
CA ASP A 123 -11.07 15.47 -15.69
C ASP A 123 -12.51 16.00 -15.78
N GLY A 124 -13.44 15.39 -15.05
CA GLY A 124 -14.82 15.86 -14.94
C GLY A 124 -14.93 17.22 -14.24
N GLU A 125 -14.19 17.40 -13.14
CA GLU A 125 -14.12 18.68 -12.40
C GLU A 125 -13.49 19.80 -13.24
N ARG A 126 -12.40 19.51 -13.98
CA ARG A 126 -11.77 20.48 -14.89
C ARG A 126 -12.71 20.93 -16.01
N LYS A 127 -13.49 20.01 -16.60
CA LYS A 127 -14.46 20.35 -17.67
C LYS A 127 -15.67 21.13 -17.14
N SER A 128 -16.07 20.92 -15.88
CA SER A 128 -17.13 21.68 -15.22
C SER A 128 -16.71 23.12 -14.89
N GLY A 129 -15.44 23.36 -14.56
CA GLY A 129 -14.91 24.68 -14.22
C GLY A 129 -14.75 25.66 -15.40
N ILE A 130 -14.84 25.19 -16.65
CA ILE A 130 -14.64 26.03 -17.85
C ILE A 130 -15.94 26.74 -18.30
N LYS A 131 -17.10 26.45 -17.70
CA LYS A 131 -18.36 27.14 -18.03
C LYS A 131 -18.62 28.35 -17.11
N GLY A 132 -17.85 29.43 -17.31
CA GLY A 132 -18.18 30.78 -16.81
C GLY A 132 -18.69 31.67 -17.95
N PRO A 133 -19.70 32.53 -17.73
CA PRO A 133 -20.47 33.15 -18.82
C PRO A 133 -19.68 34.25 -19.55
N ILE A 134 -19.75 34.23 -20.88
CA ILE A 134 -19.34 35.35 -21.74
C ILE A 134 -20.31 36.50 -21.45
N ILE A 135 -19.87 37.47 -20.64
CA ILE A 135 -20.54 38.77 -20.53
C ILE A 135 -20.22 39.53 -21.81
N SER A 136 -21.15 39.55 -22.77
CA SER A 136 -21.13 40.51 -23.86
C SER A 136 -22.02 41.69 -23.49
N LYS A 137 -21.38 42.83 -23.22
CA LYS A 137 -22.02 44.14 -23.25
C LYS A 137 -21.61 44.81 -24.57
N MET A 138 -22.58 45.06 -25.44
CA MET A 138 -22.80 46.33 -26.16
C MET A 138 -24.10 46.24 -26.94
#